data_AF-A0A4U9VWR5-F1
#
_entry.id   AF-A0A4U9VWR5-F1
#
_cell.length_a   1.000
_cell.length_b   1.000
_cell.length_c   1.000
_cell.angle_alpha   90.00
_cell.angle_beta   90.00
_cell.angle_gamma   90.00
#
_symmetry.space_group_name_H-M   'P 1'
#
loop_
_entity.id
_entity.type
_entity.pdbx_description
1 polymer ?
#
loop_
_entity_poly.entity_id
_entity_poly.type
_entity_poly.pdbx_seq_one_letter_code
_entity_poly.pdbx_strand_id
1 'polypeptide(L)'
;MLLVLVMSISTWVIFQAKGQTEKNSKYDFFDTVVNNHNQVFEVSGIPSAIEMTLKYCKAVGFNFYDLQYKWQNKADGSFHDFDNKEFYGVTFSHKFVMARNENFPIDSLFQTIENELKSGKKVIIALQLENSWPIFVVHKQTPDGEFVSYSKLGTHTLILRNTKELVRRSRGTEIMTYSNASGL
;
A
#
# COMPACT_ATOMS: atom_id res chain seq x y z
N MET A 1 35.74 -40.65 -65.72
CA MET A 1 35.86 -40.55 -64.25
C MET A 1 34.62 -39.80 -63.76
N LEU A 2 33.72 -40.49 -63.08
CA LEU A 2 32.36 -40.04 -62.72
C LEU A 2 32.42 -39.21 -61.43
N LEU A 3 31.89 -37.99 -61.43
CA LEU A 3 31.82 -37.13 -60.24
C LEU A 3 30.39 -37.21 -59.68
N VAL A 4 30.22 -37.88 -58.54
CA VAL A 4 28.96 -37.94 -57.81
C VAL A 4 28.89 -36.74 -56.86
N LEU A 5 27.95 -35.83 -57.11
CA LEU A 5 27.63 -34.70 -56.24
C LEU A 5 26.63 -35.19 -55.17
N VAL A 6 27.07 -35.34 -53.93
CA VAL A 6 26.18 -35.62 -52.79
C VAL A 6 25.72 -34.28 -52.20
N MET A 7 24.47 -33.89 -52.48
CA MET A 7 23.82 -32.78 -51.77
C MET A 7 23.32 -33.28 -50.41
N SER A 8 24.05 -32.95 -49.35
CA SER A 8 23.59 -33.16 -47.97
C SER A 8 22.65 -32.02 -47.58
N ILE A 9 21.35 -32.27 -47.60
CA ILE A 9 20.33 -31.33 -47.13
C ILE A 9 20.32 -31.43 -45.59
N SER A 10 20.99 -30.52 -44.90
CA SER A 10 20.88 -30.41 -43.45
C SER A 10 19.54 -29.79 -43.10
N THR A 11 18.58 -30.62 -42.69
CA THR A 11 17.33 -30.15 -42.11
C THR A 11 17.64 -29.55 -40.74
N TRP A 12 17.65 -28.21 -40.67
CA TRP A 12 17.64 -27.50 -39.41
C TRP A 12 16.31 -27.79 -38.71
N VAL A 13 16.32 -28.73 -37.77
CA VAL A 13 15.23 -28.87 -36.80
C VAL A 13 15.30 -27.61 -35.93
N ILE A 14 14.43 -26.65 -36.22
CA ILE A 14 14.19 -25.52 -35.34
C ILE A 14 13.56 -26.11 -34.07
N PHE A 15 14.39 -26.40 -33.08
CA PHE A 15 13.93 -26.59 -31.71
C PHE A 15 13.38 -25.23 -31.26
N GLN A 16 12.10 -25.00 -31.52
CA GLN A 16 11.34 -23.99 -30.79
C GLN A 16 11.28 -24.50 -29.36
N ALA A 17 12.31 -24.17 -28.58
CA ALA A 17 12.19 -24.14 -27.14
C ALA A 17 11.04 -23.16 -26.88
N LYS A 18 9.85 -23.71 -26.64
CA LYS A 18 8.77 -23.00 -25.97
C LYS A 18 9.30 -22.71 -24.56
N GLY A 19 10.17 -21.71 -24.47
CA GLY A 19 10.55 -21.10 -23.22
C GLY A 19 9.25 -20.77 -22.53
N GLN A 20 9.02 -21.42 -21.40
CA GLN A 20 7.87 -21.24 -20.56
C GLN A 20 7.65 -19.73 -20.37
N THR A 21 6.70 -19.14 -21.10
CA THR A 21 5.96 -17.99 -20.57
C THR A 21 4.99 -18.54 -19.55
N GLU A 22 5.53 -19.06 -18.45
CA GLU A 22 4.81 -19.00 -17.20
C GLU A 22 4.62 -17.52 -16.92
N LYS A 23 3.38 -17.03 -16.99
CA LYS A 23 2.97 -15.79 -16.34
C LYS A 23 3.11 -15.99 -14.82
N ASN A 24 4.33 -15.96 -14.33
CA ASN A 24 4.71 -15.88 -12.93
C ASN A 24 5.46 -14.54 -12.80
N SER A 25 4.94 -13.46 -12.20
CA SER A 25 4.00 -13.37 -11.09
C SER A 25 3.18 -12.08 -11.19
N LYS A 26 1.90 -12.16 -10.79
CA LYS A 26 1.03 -11.00 -10.61
C LYS A 26 1.45 -10.24 -9.34
N TYR A 27 2.58 -9.52 -9.39
CA TYR A 27 2.94 -8.61 -8.31
C TYR A 27 1.83 -7.56 -8.15
N ASP A 28 1.34 -7.39 -6.93
CA ASP A 28 0.39 -6.33 -6.63
C ASP A 28 1.09 -4.98 -6.85
N PHE A 29 0.46 -4.07 -7.61
CA PHE A 29 1.04 -2.75 -7.88
C PHE A 29 1.38 -1.99 -6.59
N PHE A 30 0.61 -2.21 -5.51
CA PHE A 30 0.91 -1.61 -4.22
C PHE A 30 2.21 -2.15 -3.61
N ASP A 31 2.54 -3.43 -3.79
CA ASP A 31 3.82 -3.97 -3.33
C ASP A 31 4.98 -3.26 -4.06
N THR A 32 4.82 -2.94 -5.35
CA THR A 32 5.79 -2.10 -6.09
C THR A 32 5.89 -0.70 -5.50
N VAL A 33 4.77 -0.06 -5.15
CA VAL A 33 4.75 1.25 -4.48
C VAL A 33 5.53 1.20 -3.16
N VAL A 34 5.24 0.24 -2.29
CA VAL A 34 5.90 0.08 -0.99
C VAL A 34 7.41 -0.13 -1.16
N ASN A 35 7.83 -0.96 -2.12
CA ASN A 35 9.23 -1.25 -2.37
C ASN A 35 10.03 -0.05 -2.90
N ASN A 36 9.36 0.91 -3.55
CA ASN A 36 9.97 2.14 -4.08
C ASN A 36 9.67 3.38 -3.23
N HIS A 37 9.06 3.21 -2.05
CA HIS A 37 8.73 4.30 -1.14
C HIS A 37 9.65 4.31 0.08
N ASN A 38 9.99 5.49 0.55
CA ASN A 38 10.75 5.71 1.79
C ASN A 38 10.01 6.69 2.71
N GLN A 39 10.14 6.50 4.01
CA GLN A 39 9.84 7.57 4.95
C GLN A 39 11.10 8.46 5.07
N VAL A 40 11.02 9.70 4.62
CA VAL A 40 12.17 10.61 4.49
C VAL A 40 12.58 11.22 5.83
N PHE A 41 11.62 11.51 6.71
CA PHE A 41 11.86 12.09 8.02
C PHE A 41 11.30 11.17 9.12
N GLU A 42 11.91 11.15 10.30
CA GLU A 42 11.50 10.24 11.37
C GLU A 42 10.05 10.47 11.82
N VAL A 43 9.59 11.73 11.79
CA VAL A 43 8.25 12.12 12.24
C VAL A 43 7.29 12.42 11.07
N SER A 44 7.59 11.90 9.86
CA SER A 44 6.75 12.08 8.67
C SER A 44 5.84 10.88 8.35
N GLY A 45 5.48 10.06 9.35
CA GLY A 45 4.66 8.85 9.14
C GLY A 45 3.30 9.11 8.48
N ILE A 46 2.61 10.19 8.86
CA ILE A 46 1.33 10.59 8.24
C ILE A 46 1.51 10.97 6.76
N PRO A 47 2.33 11.98 6.40
CA PRO A 47 2.53 12.32 4.99
C PRO A 47 3.16 11.19 4.17
N SER A 48 4.01 10.34 4.77
CA SER A 48 4.55 9.13 4.14
C SER A 48 3.44 8.19 3.68
N ALA A 49 2.49 7.87 4.56
CA ALA A 49 1.35 7.04 4.22
C ALA A 49 0.44 7.68 3.15
N ILE A 50 0.20 9.00 3.24
CA ILE A 50 -0.56 9.75 2.23
C ILE A 50 0.11 9.67 0.86
N GLU A 51 1.42 9.90 0.77
CA GLU A 51 2.16 9.82 -0.47
C GLU A 51 2.22 8.40 -1.03
N MET A 52 2.31 7.37 -0.17
CA MET A 52 2.20 5.97 -0.59
C MET A 52 0.85 5.70 -1.24
N THR A 53 -0.24 6.24 -0.67
CA THR A 53 -1.58 6.17 -1.26
C THR A 53 -1.68 6.95 -2.57
N LEU A 54 -1.13 8.17 -2.66
CA LEU A 54 -1.12 8.96 -3.91
C LEU A 54 -0.38 8.23 -5.04
N LYS A 55 0.75 7.60 -4.73
CA LYS A 55 1.52 6.76 -5.68
C LYS A 55 0.70 5.55 -6.13
N TYR A 56 -0.01 4.90 -5.21
CA TYR A 56 -0.93 3.80 -5.54
C TYR A 56 -2.04 4.24 -6.49
N CYS A 57 -2.62 5.41 -6.24
CA CYS A 57 -3.62 6.03 -7.11
C CYS A 57 -3.06 6.51 -8.45
N LYS A 58 -1.75 6.41 -8.68
CA LYS A 58 -1.04 6.98 -9.84
C LYS A 58 -1.28 8.50 -10.00
N ALA A 59 -1.61 9.19 -8.91
CA ALA A 59 -1.80 10.63 -8.88
C ALA A 59 -0.46 11.38 -8.90
N VAL A 60 0.61 10.71 -8.45
CA VAL A 60 1.99 11.21 -8.42
C VAL A 60 2.98 10.09 -8.77
N GLY A 61 4.21 10.45 -9.13
CA GLY A 61 5.30 9.50 -9.43
C GLY A 61 5.98 8.92 -8.19
N PHE A 62 6.77 7.85 -8.36
CA PHE A 62 7.48 7.18 -7.25
C PHE A 62 8.44 8.10 -6.48
N ASN A 63 9.01 9.10 -7.15
CA ASN A 63 9.94 10.07 -6.57
C ASN A 63 9.25 11.25 -5.84
N PHE A 64 7.92 11.25 -5.75
CA PHE A 64 7.19 12.28 -5.05
C PHE A 64 7.37 12.17 -3.53
N TYR A 65 7.86 13.24 -2.90
CA TYR A 65 8.12 13.33 -1.46
C TYR A 65 7.76 14.72 -0.88
N ASP A 66 7.03 15.55 -1.63
CA ASP A 66 6.83 16.96 -1.30
C ASP A 66 6.04 17.16 -0.01
N LEU A 67 5.11 16.25 0.33
CA LEU A 67 4.35 16.34 1.57
C LEU A 67 5.26 16.03 2.76
N GLN A 68 6.13 15.03 2.64
CA GLN A 68 7.14 14.75 3.66
C GLN A 68 8.15 15.90 3.79
N TYR A 69 8.62 16.48 2.69
CA TYR A 69 9.53 17.64 2.73
C TYR A 69 8.91 18.90 3.31
N LYS A 70 7.61 19.14 3.05
CA LYS A 70 6.87 20.24 3.67
C LYS A 70 6.63 20.01 5.16
N TRP A 71 6.44 18.75 5.56
CA TRP A 71 6.17 18.37 6.94
C TRP A 71 7.42 18.30 7.83
N GLN A 72 8.52 17.80 7.28
CA GLN A 72 9.78 17.54 7.99
C GLN A 72 9.58 16.67 9.24
N ASN A 73 10.08 17.10 10.40
CA ASN A 73 9.93 16.41 11.69
C ASN A 73 8.88 17.08 12.59
N LYS A 74 7.78 17.59 12.01
CA LYS A 74 6.65 18.11 12.80
C LYS A 74 6.00 16.97 13.61
N ALA A 75 6.11 17.03 14.94
CA ALA A 75 5.70 15.96 15.85
C ALA A 75 4.29 16.11 16.45
N ASP A 76 3.69 17.29 16.33
CA ASP A 76 2.35 17.61 16.86
C ASP A 76 1.23 17.45 15.81
N GLY A 77 1.51 16.81 14.68
CA GLY A 77 0.52 16.63 13.63
C GLY A 77 -0.37 15.40 13.80
N SER A 78 -1.48 15.39 13.08
CA SER A 78 -2.53 14.36 13.16
C SER A 78 -3.22 14.16 11.80
N PHE A 79 -4.12 13.18 11.70
CA PHE A 79 -4.95 13.03 10.51
C PHE A 79 -5.84 14.25 10.22
N HIS A 80 -6.12 15.09 11.22
CA HIS A 80 -6.83 16.36 11.01
C HIS A 80 -6.09 17.30 10.04
N ASP A 81 -4.75 17.27 10.00
CA ASP A 81 -3.97 18.08 9.07
C ASP A 81 -4.22 17.72 7.59
N PHE A 82 -4.84 16.57 7.30
CA PHE A 82 -5.16 16.09 5.95
C PHE A 82 -6.65 15.84 5.72
N ASP A 83 -7.49 16.05 6.73
CA ASP A 83 -8.93 15.80 6.63
C ASP A 83 -9.61 16.76 5.65
N ASN A 84 -10.42 16.21 4.74
CA ASN A 84 -11.10 16.91 3.66
C ASN A 84 -10.20 17.71 2.71
N LYS A 85 -8.90 17.39 2.67
CA LYS A 85 -7.96 18.00 1.75
C LYS A 85 -7.80 17.15 0.49
N GLU A 86 -7.79 17.84 -0.64
CA GLU A 86 -7.46 17.25 -1.94
C GLU A 86 -5.97 17.40 -2.24
N PHE A 87 -5.35 16.32 -2.67
CA PHE A 87 -4.00 16.30 -3.22
C PHE A 87 -4.04 15.58 -4.56
N TYR A 88 -3.74 16.29 -5.64
CA TYR A 88 -3.63 15.70 -6.98
C TYR A 88 -4.88 14.91 -7.41
N GLY A 89 -6.08 15.44 -7.13
CA GLY A 89 -7.36 14.80 -7.46
C GLY A 89 -7.79 13.66 -6.52
N VAL A 90 -7.10 13.48 -5.39
CA VAL A 90 -7.43 12.51 -4.34
C VAL A 90 -7.79 13.28 -3.07
N THR A 91 -9.05 13.17 -2.63
CA THR A 91 -9.53 13.77 -1.39
C THR A 91 -9.49 12.75 -0.27
N PHE A 92 -8.87 13.12 0.84
CA PHE A 92 -8.80 12.27 2.02
C PHE A 92 -9.85 12.64 3.07
N SER A 93 -10.34 11.65 3.80
CA SER A 93 -11.34 11.82 4.86
C SER A 93 -10.92 11.05 6.10
N HIS A 94 -10.85 11.76 7.22
CA HIS A 94 -10.58 11.22 8.54
C HIS A 94 -11.86 10.58 9.11
N LYS A 95 -11.77 9.33 9.56
CA LYS A 95 -12.90 8.59 10.14
C LYS A 95 -12.55 8.05 11.51
N PHE A 96 -13.61 7.80 12.29
CA PHE A 96 -13.53 7.28 13.67
C PHE A 96 -12.81 8.23 14.64
N VAL A 97 -13.06 9.54 14.49
CA VAL A 97 -12.54 10.60 15.37
C VAL A 97 -13.27 10.58 16.71
N MET A 98 -12.95 9.60 17.56
CA MET A 98 -13.58 9.39 18.86
C MET A 98 -12.64 8.71 19.86
N ALA A 99 -13.01 8.78 21.13
CA ALA A 99 -12.21 8.19 22.20
C ALA A 99 -12.09 6.66 22.07
N ARG A 100 -10.88 6.15 22.27
CA ARG A 100 -10.56 4.72 22.30
C ARG A 100 -10.98 4.14 23.65
N ASN A 101 -12.07 3.39 23.69
CA ASN A 101 -12.65 2.82 24.91
C ASN A 101 -13.56 1.63 24.58
N GLU A 102 -14.24 1.09 25.59
CA GLU A 102 -15.11 -0.09 25.46
C GLU A 102 -16.33 0.12 24.56
N ASN A 103 -16.71 1.38 24.31
CA ASN A 103 -17.80 1.75 23.41
C ASN A 103 -17.32 2.06 21.98
N PHE A 104 -16.03 1.90 21.69
CA PHE A 104 -15.50 2.13 20.35
C PHE A 104 -16.09 1.11 19.36
N PRO A 105 -16.62 1.54 18.19
CA PRO A 105 -17.32 0.66 17.25
C PRO A 105 -16.32 -0.12 16.37
N ILE A 106 -15.61 -1.08 16.97
CA ILE A 106 -14.55 -1.87 16.31
C ILE A 106 -15.09 -2.62 15.09
N ASP A 107 -16.27 -3.22 15.17
CA ASP A 107 -16.85 -3.96 14.05
C ASP A 107 -17.17 -3.04 12.88
N SER A 108 -17.69 -1.83 13.14
CA SER A 108 -17.93 -0.83 12.09
C SER A 108 -16.63 -0.32 11.47
N LEU A 109 -15.57 -0.18 12.27
CA LEU A 109 -14.22 0.15 11.78
C LEU A 109 -13.70 -0.93 10.83
N PHE A 110 -13.75 -2.20 11.23
CA PHE A 110 -13.31 -3.30 10.38
C PHE A 110 -14.15 -3.43 9.13
N GLN A 111 -15.48 -3.30 9.24
CA GLN A 111 -16.37 -3.32 8.07
C GLN A 111 -16.05 -2.19 7.09
N THR A 112 -15.72 -0.99 7.60
CA THR A 112 -15.31 0.14 6.77
C THR A 112 -14.03 -0.19 6.00
N ILE A 113 -13.01 -0.71 6.69
CA ILE A 113 -11.75 -1.11 6.06
C ILE A 113 -11.98 -2.19 5.00
N GLU A 114 -12.78 -3.21 5.31
CA GLU A 114 -13.10 -4.28 4.36
C GLU A 114 -13.81 -3.77 3.11
N ASN A 115 -14.73 -2.81 3.25
CA ASN A 115 -15.44 -2.24 2.12
C ASN A 115 -14.49 -1.44 1.21
N GLU A 116 -13.58 -0.64 1.79
CA GLU A 116 -12.55 0.07 1.03
C GLU A 116 -11.64 -0.93 0.29
N LEU A 117 -11.15 -1.98 0.98
CA LEU A 117 -10.32 -3.02 0.37
C LEU A 117 -11.03 -3.76 -0.77
N LYS A 118 -12.31 -4.11 -0.59
CA LYS A 118 -13.14 -4.75 -1.64
C LYS A 118 -13.33 -3.85 -2.86
N SER A 119 -13.38 -2.53 -2.66
CA SER A 119 -13.40 -1.55 -3.76
C SER A 119 -12.04 -1.32 -4.42
N GLY A 120 -11.01 -2.09 -4.05
CA GLY A 120 -9.66 -1.95 -4.58
C GLY A 120 -8.87 -0.80 -3.95
N LYS A 121 -9.40 -0.12 -2.94
CA LYS A 121 -8.71 0.97 -2.25
C LYS A 121 -7.81 0.44 -1.12
N LYS A 122 -7.07 1.37 -0.52
CA LYS A 122 -6.24 1.16 0.67
C LYS A 122 -6.76 2.03 1.80
N VAL A 123 -6.37 1.73 3.03
CA VAL A 123 -6.78 2.53 4.20
C VAL A 123 -5.55 2.89 5.00
N ILE A 124 -5.41 4.16 5.34
CA ILE A 124 -4.34 4.61 6.24
C ILE A 124 -4.85 4.45 7.68
N ILE A 125 -4.02 3.90 8.57
CA ILE A 125 -4.41 3.55 9.93
C ILE A 125 -3.29 3.89 10.92
N ALA A 126 -3.64 4.45 12.06
CA ALA A 126 -2.71 4.55 13.19
C ALA A 126 -2.79 3.25 14.01
N LEU A 127 -1.66 2.69 14.45
CA LEU A 127 -1.67 1.46 15.25
C LEU A 127 -0.83 1.63 16.51
N GLN A 128 -1.37 1.22 17.68
CA GLN A 128 -0.62 1.23 18.93
C GLN A 128 0.45 0.13 18.91
N LEU A 129 1.71 0.54 18.79
CA LEU A 129 2.88 -0.30 18.98
C LEU A 129 3.71 0.25 20.14
N GLU A 130 3.90 -0.57 21.17
CA GLU A 130 4.59 -0.19 22.41
C GLU A 130 4.04 1.14 22.95
N ASN A 131 4.83 2.21 22.95
CA ASN A 131 4.47 3.53 23.46
C ASN A 131 4.18 4.56 22.35
N SER A 132 3.95 4.11 21.11
CA SER A 132 3.80 4.98 19.94
C SER A 132 2.61 4.60 19.05
N TRP A 133 2.24 5.51 18.16
CA TRP A 133 1.16 5.34 17.17
C TRP A 133 1.68 5.48 15.73
N PRO A 134 2.56 4.57 15.27
CA PRO A 134 3.01 4.59 13.89
C PRO A 134 1.84 4.45 12.91
N ILE A 135 2.01 5.10 11.76
CA ILE A 135 1.04 5.08 10.68
C ILE A 135 1.36 3.96 9.70
N PHE A 136 0.34 3.20 9.34
CA PHE A 136 0.40 2.12 8.36
C PHE A 136 -0.62 2.35 7.25
N VAL A 137 -0.44 1.65 6.13
CA VAL A 137 -1.42 1.50 5.06
C VAL A 137 -1.88 0.05 5.02
N VAL A 138 -3.17 -0.18 5.30
CA VAL A 138 -3.83 -1.46 5.15
C VAL A 138 -3.92 -1.81 3.67
N HIS A 139 -3.29 -2.92 3.30
CA HIS A 139 -3.09 -3.32 1.92
C HIS A 139 -4.14 -4.32 1.43
N LYS A 140 -4.37 -5.39 2.20
CA LYS A 140 -5.25 -6.50 1.84
C LYS A 140 -5.75 -7.25 3.06
N GLN A 141 -6.79 -8.04 2.84
CA GLN A 141 -7.30 -9.01 3.79
C GLN A 141 -6.78 -10.41 3.41
N THR A 142 -6.34 -11.19 4.39
CA THR A 142 -5.95 -12.59 4.23
C THR A 142 -7.18 -13.51 4.21
N PRO A 143 -7.04 -14.79 3.76
CA PRO A 143 -8.18 -15.71 3.70
C PRO A 143 -8.86 -15.99 5.06
N ASP A 144 -8.12 -15.90 6.15
CA ASP A 144 -8.61 -16.01 7.53
C ASP A 144 -9.21 -14.69 8.07
N GLY A 145 -9.25 -13.65 7.24
CA GLY A 145 -9.94 -12.41 7.53
C GLY A 145 -9.12 -11.34 8.24
N GLU A 146 -7.83 -11.56 8.49
CA GLU A 146 -6.91 -10.59 9.09
C GLU A 146 -6.42 -9.55 8.06
N PHE A 147 -5.97 -8.37 8.51
CA PHE A 147 -5.41 -7.37 7.60
C PHE A 147 -3.89 -7.36 7.59
N VAL A 148 -3.33 -7.29 6.38
CA VAL A 148 -1.91 -7.01 6.13
C VAL A 148 -1.72 -5.52 5.94
N SER A 149 -0.85 -4.93 6.76
CA SER A 149 -0.58 -3.50 6.75
C SER A 149 0.91 -3.22 6.55
N TYR A 150 1.23 -2.19 5.76
CA TYR A 150 2.61 -1.79 5.46
C TYR A 150 2.93 -0.40 5.99
N SER A 151 4.16 -0.18 6.41
CA SER A 151 4.71 1.15 6.70
C SER A 151 6.19 1.20 6.29
N LYS A 152 6.79 2.38 6.39
CA LYS A 152 8.23 2.59 6.11
C LYS A 152 8.91 3.23 7.30
N LEU A 153 10.08 2.72 7.66
CA LEU A 153 11.03 3.37 8.58
C LEU A 153 12.32 3.62 7.80
N GLY A 154 12.50 4.85 7.33
CA GLY A 154 13.50 5.12 6.30
C GLY A 154 13.21 4.28 5.05
N THR A 155 14.18 3.46 4.66
CA THR A 155 14.07 2.51 3.54
C THR A 155 13.50 1.14 3.95
N HIS A 156 13.36 0.86 5.25
CA HIS A 156 12.90 -0.44 5.73
C HIS A 156 11.39 -0.55 5.65
N THR A 157 10.90 -1.65 5.10
CA THR A 157 9.45 -1.94 5.05
C THR A 157 9.03 -2.66 6.32
N LEU A 158 8.08 -2.09 7.04
CA LEU A 158 7.42 -2.72 8.18
C LEU A 158 6.16 -3.44 7.69
N ILE A 159 5.96 -4.68 8.10
CA ILE A 159 4.81 -5.51 7.69
C ILE A 159 4.13 -6.05 8.94
N LEU A 160 2.85 -5.72 9.11
CA LEU A 160 2.00 -6.28 10.16
C LEU A 160 0.96 -7.21 9.55
N ARG A 161 0.76 -8.36 10.19
CA ARG A 161 -0.19 -9.40 9.79
C ARG A 161 -1.18 -9.75 10.90
N ASN A 162 -1.36 -8.85 11.85
CA ASN A 162 -2.21 -8.97 13.03
C ASN A 162 -2.91 -7.62 13.35
N THR A 163 -3.26 -6.88 12.30
CA THR A 163 -3.78 -5.50 12.42
C THR A 163 -5.06 -5.44 13.26
N LYS A 164 -6.00 -6.36 13.05
CA LYS A 164 -7.26 -6.40 13.81
C LYS A 164 -7.00 -6.64 15.29
N GLU A 165 -6.06 -7.52 15.61
CA GLU A 165 -5.67 -7.77 17.01
C GLU A 165 -5.09 -6.51 17.68
N LEU A 166 -4.23 -5.77 16.99
CA LEU A 166 -3.69 -4.51 17.51
C LEU A 166 -4.78 -3.48 17.81
N VAL A 167 -5.75 -3.34 16.89
CA VAL A 167 -6.90 -2.44 17.06
C VAL A 167 -7.79 -2.85 18.23
N ARG A 168 -8.03 -4.16 18.41
CA ARG A 168 -8.80 -4.68 19.55
C ARG A 168 -8.10 -4.38 20.87
N ARG A 169 -6.79 -4.66 20.94
CA ARG A 169 -5.98 -4.40 22.13
C ARG A 169 -5.96 -2.92 22.51
N SER A 170 -5.94 -2.02 21.52
CA SER A 170 -5.97 -0.57 21.76
C SER A 170 -7.37 0.00 21.98
N ARG A 171 -8.42 -0.84 21.97
CA ARG A 171 -9.83 -0.42 22.10
C ARG A 171 -10.22 0.63 21.06
N GLY A 172 -9.73 0.46 19.83
CA GLY A 172 -10.03 1.34 18.71
C GLY A 172 -8.82 2.08 18.15
N THR A 173 -9.04 2.72 17.00
CA THR A 173 -8.08 3.60 16.34
C THR A 173 -8.79 4.51 15.32
N GLU A 174 -8.09 5.50 14.83
CA GLU A 174 -8.53 6.35 13.73
C GLU A 174 -7.97 5.87 12.39
N ILE A 175 -8.68 6.18 11.30
CA ILE A 175 -8.26 5.84 9.93
C ILE A 175 -8.46 7.03 9.00
N MET A 176 -7.70 7.03 7.90
CA MET A 176 -7.98 7.87 6.75
C MET A 176 -8.35 7.01 5.54
N THR A 177 -9.48 7.36 4.96
CA THR A 177 -9.96 6.84 3.67
C THR A 177 -9.79 7.91 2.59
N TYR A 178 -9.94 7.55 1.32
CA TYR A 178 -9.85 8.51 0.24
C TYR A 178 -10.84 8.24 -0.89
N SER A 179 -11.09 9.28 -1.67
CA SER A 179 -11.87 9.23 -2.90
C SER A 179 -11.09 9.92 -4.02
N ASN A 180 -11.22 9.39 -5.23
CA ASN A 180 -10.66 10.00 -6.43
C ASN A 180 -11.84 10.59 -7.20
N ALA A 181 -11.67 11.79 -7.76
CA ALA A 181 -12.69 12.41 -8.61
C ALA A 181 -13.02 11.54 -9.85
N SER A 182 -12.06 10.71 -10.26
CA SER A 182 -12.22 9.72 -11.33
C SER A 182 -12.88 8.45 -10.76
N GLY A 183 -14.20 8.46 -10.64
CA GLY A 183 -14.96 7.21 -10.60
C GLY A 183 -14.84 6.52 -11.95
N LEU A 184 -13.86 5.62 -12.09
CA LEU A 184 -13.72 4.69 -13.20
C LEU A 184 -13.40 3.29 -12.65
#